data_AF-A0A2V9XM51-F1
#
_entry.id   AF-A0A2V9XM51-F1
#
_cell.length_a   1.000
_cell.length_b   1.000
_cell.length_c   1.000
_cell.angle_alpha   90.00
_cell.angle_beta   90.00
_cell.angle_gamma   90.00
#
_symmetry.space_group_name_H-M   'P 1'
#
loop_
_entity.id
_entity.type
_entity.pdbx_description
1 polymer ?
#
loop_
_entity_poly.entity_id
_entity_poly.type
_entity_poly.pdbx_seq_one_letter_code
_entity_poly.pdbx_strand_id
1 'polypeptide(L)'
;MDIALHEAVDLLSKWKQERRRIHYHIFDADFSGSGLGLIEELSPKSVRIDNRHIKGIASGQEYGCEISLLNASFTLWDWRNVPPEEKEIKEALHEAYDIVLRILLPGGVRFELHGIKFLDVSEIP
;
A
#
# COMPACT_ATOMS: atom_id res chain seq x y z
N MET A 1 -10.70 -8.00 6.05
CA MET A 1 -10.48 -8.64 7.37
C MET A 1 -9.75 -7.64 8.24
N ASP A 2 -10.31 -7.26 9.39
CA ASP A 2 -9.60 -6.37 10.30
C ASP A 2 -8.45 -7.11 10.98
N ILE A 3 -7.30 -6.45 11.09
CA ILE A 3 -6.09 -7.03 11.67
C ILE A 3 -5.50 -6.11 12.75
N ALA A 4 -4.73 -6.68 13.67
CA ALA A 4 -4.04 -5.93 14.70
C ALA A 4 -2.79 -5.22 14.14
N LEU A 5 -2.33 -4.19 14.85
CA LEU A 5 -1.12 -3.43 14.49
C LEU A 5 0.11 -4.34 14.28
N HIS A 6 0.32 -5.34 15.13
CA HIS A 6 1.47 -6.23 15.00
C HIS A 6 1.43 -7.05 13.71
N GLU A 7 0.25 -7.54 13.31
CA GLU A 7 0.07 -8.26 12.04
C GLU A 7 0.32 -7.35 10.83
N ALA A 8 -0.12 -6.09 10.90
CA ALA A 8 0.14 -5.10 9.85
C ALA A 8 1.65 -4.79 9.74
N VAL A 9 2.34 -4.62 10.88
CA VAL A 9 3.79 -4.40 10.91
C VAL A 9 4.56 -5.62 10.40
N ASP A 10 4.15 -6.83 10.75
CA ASP A 10 4.75 -8.07 10.26
C ASP A 10 4.61 -8.19 8.74
N LEU A 11 3.44 -7.83 8.20
CA LEU A 11 3.21 -7.80 6.76
C LEU A 11 4.11 -6.77 6.05
N LEU A 12 4.15 -5.54 6.57
CA LEU A 12 5.01 -4.48 6.02
C LEU A 12 6.50 -4.84 6.12
N SER A 13 6.90 -5.52 7.19
CA SER A 13 8.26 -6.03 7.38
C SER A 13 8.61 -7.08 6.33
N LYS A 14 7.69 -8.02 6.07
CA LYS A 14 7.84 -9.00 4.99
C LYS A 14 7.99 -8.31 3.63
N TRP A 15 7.11 -7.37 3.29
CA TRP A 15 7.20 -6.61 2.04
C TRP A 15 8.51 -5.82 1.90
N LYS A 16 9.00 -5.24 2.99
CA LYS A 16 10.30 -4.58 3.03
C LYS A 16 11.45 -5.54 2.75
N GLN A 17 11.48 -6.69 3.40
CA GLN A 17 12.52 -7.72 3.22
C GLN A 17 12.53 -8.25 1.78
N GLU A 18 11.36 -8.44 1.19
CA GLU A 18 11.16 -8.85 -0.19
C GLU A 18 11.51 -7.76 -1.22
N ARG A 19 11.81 -6.53 -0.77
CA ARG A 19 11.94 -5.34 -1.63
C ARG A 19 10.75 -5.19 -2.58
N ARG A 20 9.55 -5.48 -2.08
CA ARG A 20 8.33 -5.47 -2.87
C ARG A 20 7.95 -4.04 -3.24
N ARG A 21 7.60 -3.82 -4.51
CA ARG A 21 7.03 -2.54 -4.96
C ARG A 21 5.63 -2.37 -4.40
N ILE A 22 5.40 -1.21 -3.78
CA ILE A 22 4.14 -0.82 -3.16
C ILE A 22 3.53 0.31 -3.97
N HIS A 23 2.37 0.07 -4.55
CA HIS A 23 1.51 1.16 -5.04
C HIS A 23 0.68 1.62 -3.86
N TYR A 24 0.82 2.89 -3.48
CA TYR A 24 0.04 3.49 -2.41
C TYR A 24 -0.96 4.49 -2.97
N HIS A 25 -2.15 4.51 -2.38
CA HIS A 25 -3.17 5.52 -2.59
C HIS A 25 -3.46 6.22 -1.27
N ILE A 26 -3.73 7.52 -1.35
CA ILE A 26 -4.10 8.37 -0.24
C ILE A 26 -5.47 8.96 -0.58
N PHE A 27 -6.40 8.87 0.37
CA PHE A 27 -7.74 9.43 0.25
C PHE A 27 -8.03 10.25 1.49
N ASP A 28 -8.32 11.53 1.28
CA ASP A 28 -8.83 12.47 2.26
C ASP A 28 -10.11 13.11 1.69
N ALA A 29 -10.86 13.84 2.52
CA ALA A 29 -12.10 14.50 2.10
C ALA A 29 -11.90 15.46 0.93
N ASP A 30 -10.75 16.14 0.89
CA ASP A 30 -10.46 17.22 -0.07
C ASP A 30 -9.41 16.83 -1.13
N PHE A 31 -8.77 15.66 -0.99
CA PHE A 31 -7.65 15.27 -1.84
C PHE A 31 -7.54 13.75 -2.00
N SER A 32 -7.11 13.32 -3.18
CA SER A 32 -6.64 11.97 -3.40
C SER A 32 -5.30 11.98 -4.14
N GLY A 33 -4.38 11.12 -3.74
CA GLY A 33 -3.07 10.98 -4.35
C GLY A 33 -2.68 9.53 -4.53
N SER A 34 -1.68 9.27 -5.37
CA SER A 34 -1.07 7.95 -5.47
C SER A 34 0.41 8.03 -5.83
N GLY A 35 1.12 6.96 -5.52
CA GLY A 35 2.52 6.83 -5.89
C GLY A 35 3.00 5.39 -5.80
N LEU A 36 4.14 5.12 -6.43
CA LEU A 36 4.78 3.82 -6.44
C LEU A 36 6.13 3.92 -5.75
N GLY A 37 6.44 3.04 -4.80
CA GLY A 37 7.71 3.07 -4.07
C GLY A 37 8.08 1.76 -3.38
N LEU A 38 9.14 1.82 -2.57
CA LEU A 38 9.59 0.75 -1.68
C LEU A 38 9.49 1.22 -0.23
N ILE A 39 9.33 0.28 0.71
CA ILE A 39 9.40 0.59 2.14
C ILE A 39 10.86 0.81 2.54
N GLU A 40 11.25 2.05 2.79
CA GLU A 40 12.62 2.41 3.18
C GLU A 40 12.80 2.34 4.70
N GLU A 41 11.82 2.85 5.45
CA GLU A 41 11.82 2.88 6.91
C GLU A 41 10.54 2.24 7.43
N LEU A 42 10.68 1.41 8.47
CA LEU A 42 9.55 0.77 9.12
C LEU A 42 9.86 0.70 10.61
N SER A 43 8.91 1.17 11.41
CA SER A 43 8.90 1.05 12.86
C SER A 43 7.49 0.66 13.32
N PRO A 44 7.30 0.28 14.59
CA PRO A 44 5.96 0.08 15.14
C PRO A 44 5.07 1.33 15.11
N LYS A 45 5.64 2.52 14.86
CA LYS A 45 4.92 3.81 14.90
C LYS A 45 4.67 4.40 13.52
N SER A 46 5.49 4.06 12.53
CA SER A 46 5.39 4.64 11.20
C SER A 46 5.99 3.73 10.14
N VAL A 47 5.50 3.91 8.91
CA VAL A 47 6.09 3.34 7.70
C VAL A 47 6.37 4.45 6.71
N ARG A 48 7.56 4.42 6.10
CA ARG A 48 7.95 5.35 5.04
C ARG A 48 8.12 4.59 3.74
N ILE A 49 7.39 5.02 2.73
CA ILE A 49 7.51 4.54 1.36
C ILE A 49 8.20 5.63 0.56
N ASP A 50 9.24 5.27 -0.19
CA ASP A 50 10.02 6.22 -0.97
C ASP A 50 10.27 5.68 -2.38
N ASN A 51 10.42 6.57 -3.34
CA ASN A 51 10.72 6.21 -4.72
C ASN A 51 11.89 6.99 -5.31
N ARG A 52 12.60 7.82 -4.53
CA ARG A 52 13.71 8.66 -5.03
C ARG A 52 14.85 7.89 -5.69
N HIS A 53 14.96 6.59 -5.44
CA HIS A 53 15.94 5.70 -6.08
C HIS A 53 15.41 4.98 -7.34
N ILE A 54 14.12 5.13 -7.66
CA ILE A 54 13.48 4.54 -8.83
C ILE A 54 13.65 5.48 -10.01
N LYS A 55 14.34 5.03 -11.06
CA LYS A 55 14.45 5.77 -12.33
C LYS A 55 13.11 5.70 -13.08
N GLY A 56 12.68 6.83 -13.67
CA GLY A 56 11.48 6.88 -14.52
C GLY A 56 10.16 7.14 -13.79
N ILE A 57 10.18 7.81 -12.62
CA ILE A 57 8.94 8.27 -11.97
C ILE A 57 8.19 9.18 -12.95
N ALA A 58 6.93 8.84 -13.22
CA ALA A 58 6.07 9.64 -14.09
C ALA A 58 5.78 11.01 -13.45
N SER A 59 5.65 12.04 -14.28
CA SER A 59 5.24 13.37 -13.83
C SER A 59 3.89 13.28 -13.09
N GLY A 60 3.83 13.77 -11.85
CA GLY A 60 2.62 13.78 -11.02
C GLY A 60 2.56 12.73 -9.91
N GLN A 61 3.52 11.81 -9.80
CA GLN A 61 3.62 10.91 -8.64
C GLN A 61 4.37 11.56 -7.47
N GLU A 62 3.91 11.33 -6.25
CA GLU A 62 4.61 11.77 -5.04
C GLU A 62 5.94 11.02 -4.87
N TYR A 63 6.96 11.73 -4.40
CA TYR A 63 8.31 11.16 -4.20
C TYR A 63 8.39 10.14 -3.06
N GLY A 64 7.30 9.96 -2.33
CA GLY A 64 7.19 9.08 -1.18
C GLY A 64 6.12 9.59 -0.21
N CYS A 65 5.78 8.75 0.76
CA CYS A 65 4.85 9.08 1.82
C CYS A 65 5.35 8.51 3.15
N GLU A 66 5.02 9.18 4.25
CA GLU A 66 5.20 8.67 5.60
C GLU A 66 3.83 8.53 6.25
N ILE A 67 3.54 7.34 6.76
CA ILE A 67 2.25 6.99 7.34
C ILE A 67 2.47 6.70 8.82
N SER A 68 1.80 7.46 9.70
CA SER A 68 1.73 7.14 11.12
C SER A 68 0.83 5.93 11.34
N LEU A 69 1.33 4.91 12.05
CA LEU A 69 0.60 3.71 12.44
C LEU A 69 -0.07 3.85 13.81
N LEU A 70 0.26 4.91 14.56
CA LEU A 70 -0.32 5.17 15.88
C LEU A 70 -1.81 5.46 15.78
N ASN A 71 -2.60 4.73 16.57
CA ASN A 71 -4.06 4.83 16.62
C ASN A 71 -4.78 4.59 15.28
N ALA A 72 -4.09 4.01 14.29
CA ALA A 72 -4.68 3.63 13.02
C ALA A 72 -5.45 2.32 13.16
N SER A 73 -6.50 2.15 12.35
CA SER A 73 -7.17 0.87 12.17
C SER A 73 -6.74 0.23 10.85
N PHE A 74 -6.59 -1.09 10.86
CA PHE A 74 -6.03 -1.85 9.75
C PHE A 74 -7.03 -2.86 9.22
N THR A 75 -7.22 -2.86 7.91
CA THR A 75 -8.03 -3.86 7.23
C THR A 75 -7.21 -4.46 6.10
N LEU A 76 -7.07 -5.78 6.10
CA LEU A 76 -6.42 -6.53 5.04
C LEU A 76 -7.47 -7.07 4.07
N TRP A 77 -7.30 -6.76 2.80
CA TRP A 77 -8.12 -7.29 1.71
C TRP A 77 -7.30 -8.23 0.82
N ASP A 78 -7.92 -9.34 0.43
CA ASP A 78 -7.53 -10.21 -0.66
C ASP A 78 -8.70 -10.32 -1.66
N TRP A 79 -8.48 -10.89 -2.84
CA TRP A 79 -9.52 -10.97 -3.88
C TRP A 79 -10.82 -11.69 -3.43
N ARG A 80 -10.77 -12.47 -2.34
CA ARG A 80 -11.89 -13.27 -1.83
C ARG A 80 -12.76 -12.50 -0.86
N ASN A 81 -12.19 -11.52 -0.14
CA ASN A 81 -12.87 -10.82 0.95
C ASN A 81 -13.15 -9.33 0.67
N VAL A 82 -12.92 -8.88 -0.56
CA VAL A 82 -13.34 -7.54 -1.02
C VAL A 82 -14.86 -7.43 -1.00
N PRO A 83 -15.43 -6.33 -0.45
CA PRO A 83 -16.87 -6.06 -0.53
C PRO A 83 -17.39 -6.08 -1.98
N PRO A 84 -18.63 -6.55 -2.23
CA PRO A 84 -19.19 -6.63 -3.58
C PRO A 84 -19.24 -5.28 -4.32
N GLU A 85 -19.34 -4.18 -3.58
CA GLU A 85 -19.41 -2.82 -4.11
C GLU A 85 -18.06 -2.35 -4.70
N GLU A 86 -16.95 -2.95 -4.28
CA GLU A 86 -15.58 -2.57 -4.65
C GLU A 86 -15.04 -3.48 -5.77
N LYS A 87 -15.83 -3.61 -6.86
CA LYS A 87 -15.55 -4.57 -7.94
C LYS A 87 -14.20 -4.32 -8.62
N GLU A 88 -13.82 -3.07 -8.82
CA GLU A 88 -12.55 -2.68 -9.45
C GLU A 88 -11.33 -3.13 -8.61
N ILE A 89 -11.39 -2.97 -7.29
CA ILE A 89 -10.35 -3.43 -6.36
C ILE A 89 -10.24 -4.96 -6.38
N LYS A 90 -11.38 -5.65 -6.46
CA LYS A 90 -11.41 -7.11 -6.56
C LYS A 90 -10.73 -7.63 -7.83
N GLU A 91 -11.00 -7.01 -8.97
CA GLU A 91 -10.35 -7.35 -10.24
C GLU A 91 -8.85 -7.04 -10.20
N ALA A 92 -8.46 -5.87 -9.66
CA ALA A 92 -7.05 -5.51 -9.48
C ALA A 92 -6.28 -6.46 -8.55
N LEU A 93 -6.89 -6.96 -7.47
CA LEU A 93 -6.32 -7.99 -6.59
C LEU A 93 -6.27 -9.37 -7.25
N HIS A 94 -7.20 -9.66 -8.14
CA HIS A 94 -7.13 -10.89 -8.93
C HIS A 94 -5.96 -10.84 -9.90
N GLU A 95 -5.73 -9.70 -10.58
CA GLU A 95 -4.81 -9.58 -11.69
C GLU A 95 -3.40 -9.11 -11.31
N ALA A 96 -3.26 -8.06 -10.49
CA ALA A 96 -2.00 -7.32 -10.34
C ALA A 96 -1.43 -7.29 -8.91
N TYR A 97 -2.24 -7.48 -7.87
CA TYR A 97 -1.84 -7.32 -6.46
C TYR A 97 -2.18 -8.55 -5.63
N ASP A 98 -1.33 -8.95 -4.67
CA ASP A 98 -1.63 -10.11 -3.82
C ASP A 98 -2.70 -9.80 -2.77
N ILE A 99 -2.53 -8.66 -2.10
CA ILE A 99 -3.33 -8.18 -0.98
C ILE A 99 -3.23 -6.64 -0.93
N VAL A 100 -4.26 -6.01 -0.36
CA VAL A 100 -4.28 -4.58 -0.03
C VAL A 100 -4.32 -4.43 1.47
N LEU A 101 -3.36 -3.69 2.02
CA LEU A 101 -3.40 -3.22 3.40
C LEU A 101 -4.03 -1.83 3.42
N ARG A 102 -5.25 -1.73 3.95
CA ARG A 102 -5.93 -0.47 4.18
C ARG A 102 -5.62 0.03 5.60
N ILE A 103 -5.22 1.28 5.69
CA ILE A 103 -4.87 1.97 6.93
C ILE A 103 -5.76 3.19 7.04
N LEU A 104 -6.61 3.25 8.06
CA LEU A 104 -7.47 4.40 8.34
C LEU A 104 -6.95 5.13 9.56
N LEU A 105 -6.60 6.41 9.39
CA LEU A 105 -6.10 7.27 10.46
C LEU A 105 -7.25 7.96 11.21
N PRO A 106 -7.01 8.36 12.47
CA PRO A 106 -7.89 9.31 13.14
C PRO A 106 -8.06 10.57 12.29
N GLY A 107 -9.30 11.00 12.05
CA GLY A 107 -9.61 12.12 11.16
C GLY A 107 -10.08 11.72 9.77
N GLY A 108 -10.09 10.43 9.42
CA GLY A 108 -10.75 9.92 8.22
C GLY A 108 -9.83 9.73 7.01
N VAL A 109 -8.56 10.14 7.10
CA VAL A 109 -7.57 9.90 6.04
C VAL A 109 -7.33 8.40 5.90
N ARG A 110 -7.48 7.89 4.68
CA ARG A 110 -7.29 6.48 4.33
C ARG A 110 -6.08 6.33 3.43
N PHE A 111 -5.23 5.38 3.76
CA PHE A 111 -4.20 4.86 2.89
C PHE A 111 -4.55 3.46 2.43
N GLU A 112 -4.28 3.14 1.18
CA GLU A 112 -4.36 1.79 0.63
C GLU A 112 -2.99 1.42 0.06
N LEU A 113 -2.40 0.37 0.61
CA LEU A 113 -1.08 -0.12 0.22
C LEU A 113 -1.22 -1.44 -0.51
N HIS A 114 -0.88 -1.44 -1.79
CA HIS A 114 -1.02 -2.59 -2.67
C HIS A 114 0.35 -3.21 -2.91
N GLY A 115 0.55 -4.43 -2.42
CA GLY A 115 1.74 -5.20 -2.73
C GLY A 115 1.63 -5.77 -4.14
N ILE A 116 2.43 -5.26 -5.08
CA ILE A 116 2.43 -5.74 -6.47
C ILE A 116 2.91 -7.19 -6.49
N LYS A 117 2.18 -8.06 -7.22
CA LYS A 117 2.63 -9.43 -7.49
C LYS A 117 4.00 -9.35 -8.16
N PHE A 118 4.93 -10.24 -7.83
CA PHE A 118 6.17 -10.33 -8.60
C PHE A 118 5.81 -10.71 -10.05
N LEU A 119 5.64 -9.71 -10.92
CA LEU A 119 5.66 -9.89 -12.36
C LEU A 119 7.13 -10.05 -12.73
N ASP A 120 7.43 -11.14 -13.40
CA ASP A 120 8.77 -11.43 -13.89
C ASP A 120 9.30 -10.19 -14.63
N VAL A 121 10.49 -9.72 -14.26
CA VAL A 121 11.05 -8.42 -14.71
C VAL A 121 11.26 -8.39 -16.24
N SER A 122 11.06 -9.52 -16.92
CA SER A 122 11.03 -9.68 -18.37
C SER A 122 9.78 -9.14 -19.07
N GLU A 123 8.73 -8.73 -18.36
CA GLU A 123 7.45 -8.32 -18.97
C GLU A 123 7.08 -6.83 -18.78
N ILE A 124 8.04 -5.97 -18.42
CA ILE A 124 7.85 -4.52 -18.51
C ILE A 124 8.44 -4.07 -19.86
N PRO A 125 7.61 -3.64 -20.84
CA PRO A 125 8.08 -3.18 -22.15
C PRO A 125 8.96 -1.92 -22.07
#